data_AF-A0A537IXG4-F1
#
_entry.id   AF-A0A537IXG4-F1
#
_cell.length_a   1.000
_cell.length_b   1.000
_cell.length_c   1.000
_cell.angle_alpha   90.00
_cell.angle_beta   90.00
_cell.angle_gamma   90.00
#
_symmetry.space_group_name_H-M   'P 1'
#
loop_
_entity.id
_entity.type
_entity.pdbx_description
1 polymer ?
#
loop_
_entity_poly.entity_id
_entity_poly.type
_entity_poly.pdbx_seq_one_letter_code
_entity_poly.pdbx_strand_id
1 'polypeptide(L)'
;MQQIDPGTMALVVTGHDPQYPDPLTMNSGDALKIVKRRDEEWPGWVLCESQSGKRGWVPEKSIKIDGETAVARQNYVAREVTVMEGEIVRIESVESGWA
;
A
#
# COMPACT_ATOMS: atom_id res chain seq x y z
N MET A 1 1.55 16.23 12.89
CA MET A 1 2.35 15.12 12.32
C MET A 1 3.45 15.74 11.49
N GLN A 2 4.70 15.32 11.66
CA GLN A 2 5.80 15.82 10.82
C GLN A 2 5.53 15.37 9.38
N GLN A 3 5.61 16.31 8.45
CA GLN A 3 5.56 16.01 7.02
C GLN A 3 6.89 15.34 6.67
N ILE A 4 6.83 14.13 6.13
CA ILE A 4 8.00 13.42 5.64
C ILE A 4 8.14 13.77 4.16
N ASP A 5 9.20 14.49 3.82
CA ASP A 5 9.45 14.91 2.44
C ASP A 5 10.18 13.80 1.66
N PRO A 6 9.86 13.58 0.37
CA PRO A 6 10.65 12.72 -0.50
C PRO A 6 12.15 13.10 -0.47
N GLY A 7 13.00 12.08 -0.41
CA GLY A 7 14.44 12.22 -0.24
C GLY A 7 14.92 12.26 1.20
N THR A 8 14.02 12.25 2.19
CA THR A 8 14.38 12.11 3.61
C THR A 8 15.06 10.77 3.86
N MET A 9 16.14 10.78 4.61
CA MET A 9 16.79 9.55 5.11
C MET A 9 16.16 9.17 6.45
N ALA A 10 15.81 7.89 6.61
CA ALA A 10 15.23 7.36 7.84
C ALA A 10 16.03 6.15 8.34
N LEU A 11 16.17 6.06 9.67
CA LEU A 11 16.71 4.87 10.34
C LEU A 11 15.58 3.89 10.61
N VAL A 12 15.76 2.64 10.18
CA VAL A 12 14.86 1.54 10.49
C VAL A 12 15.08 1.13 11.94
N VAL A 13 14.09 1.37 12.79
CA VAL A 13 14.15 1.06 14.24
C VAL A 13 13.69 -0.35 14.58
N THR A 14 12.96 -0.98 13.67
CA THR A 14 12.50 -2.38 13.78
C THR A 14 12.44 -2.94 12.36
N GLY A 15 12.99 -4.14 12.15
CA GLY A 15 12.91 -4.81 10.84
C GLY A 15 11.48 -5.14 10.42
N HIS A 16 11.25 -5.23 9.11
CA HIS A 16 9.96 -5.60 8.53
C HIS A 16 10.18 -6.59 7.39
N ASP A 17 9.38 -7.65 7.38
CA ASP A 17 9.27 -8.57 6.26
C ASP A 17 7.90 -8.40 5.58
N PRO A 18 7.84 -8.48 4.24
CA PRO A 18 6.59 -8.36 3.51
C PRO A 18 5.49 -9.29 4.03
N GLN A 19 4.36 -8.71 4.41
CA GLN A 19 3.16 -9.47 4.77
C GLN A 19 2.62 -10.25 3.56
N TYR A 20 2.78 -9.68 2.35
CA TYR A 20 2.37 -10.27 1.07
C TYR A 20 3.58 -10.43 0.14
N PRO A 21 4.30 -11.57 0.18
CA PRO A 21 5.49 -11.80 -0.66
C PRO A 21 5.21 -11.79 -2.17
N ASP A 22 3.98 -12.11 -2.57
CA ASP A 22 3.50 -12.01 -3.94
C ASP A 22 2.47 -10.87 -4.02
N PRO A 23 2.91 -9.64 -4.35
CA PRO A 23 2.13 -8.45 -4.14
C PRO A 23 0.97 -8.35 -5.14
N LEU A 24 -0.13 -7.76 -4.67
CA LEU A 24 -1.20 -7.32 -5.56
C LEU A 24 -0.65 -6.29 -6.56
N THR A 25 -0.84 -6.58 -7.85
CA THR A 25 -0.53 -5.68 -8.96
C THR A 25 -1.82 -5.26 -9.64
N MET A 26 -1.94 -3.96 -9.93
CA MET A 26 -3.07 -3.35 -10.61
C MET A 26 -2.61 -2.60 -11.84
N ASN A 27 -3.39 -2.73 -12.91
CA ASN A 27 -3.46 -1.78 -14.01
C ASN A 27 -4.73 -0.94 -13.90
N SER A 28 -4.72 0.27 -14.45
CA SER A 28 -5.95 1.07 -14.56
C SER A 28 -7.06 0.28 -15.27
N GLY A 29 -8.25 0.25 -14.67
CA GLY A 29 -9.40 -0.52 -15.15
C GLY A 29 -9.56 -1.91 -14.52
N ASP A 30 -8.55 -2.43 -13.81
CA ASP A 30 -8.64 -3.75 -13.18
C ASP A 30 -9.73 -3.77 -12.09
N ALA A 31 -10.51 -4.86 -12.06
CA ALA A 31 -11.51 -5.09 -11.03
C ALA A 31 -10.89 -5.79 -9.82
N LEU A 32 -11.29 -5.33 -8.63
CA LEU A 32 -10.80 -5.77 -7.33
C LEU A 32 -11.97 -6.11 -6.43
N LYS A 33 -11.76 -7.06 -5.52
CA LYS A 33 -12.64 -7.31 -4.37
C LYS A 33 -12.13 -6.56 -3.15
N ILE A 34 -13.02 -5.93 -2.39
CA ILE A 34 -12.69 -5.34 -1.10
C ILE A 34 -12.68 -6.45 -0.04
N VAL A 35 -11.52 -6.68 0.57
CA VAL A 35 -11.35 -7.65 1.67
C VAL A 35 -11.58 -6.96 3.02
N LYS A 36 -11.01 -5.76 3.19
CA LYS A 36 -11.19 -4.94 4.40
C LYS A 36 -11.27 -3.47 3.99
N ARG A 37 -12.35 -2.80 4.40
CA ARG A 37 -12.52 -1.36 4.20
C ARG A 37 -11.58 -0.58 5.13
N ARG A 38 -11.36 0.71 4.81
CA ARG A 38 -10.69 1.67 5.68
C ARG A 38 -11.17 1.49 7.12
N ASP A 39 -10.23 1.39 8.05
CA ASP A 39 -10.48 1.47 9.48
C ASP A 39 -9.78 2.70 10.08
N GLU A 40 -9.91 2.86 11.40
CA GLU A 40 -9.24 3.93 12.15
C GLU A 40 -7.72 3.74 12.20
N GLU A 41 -7.23 2.51 11.99
CA GLU A 41 -5.83 2.14 12.10
C GLU A 41 -5.03 2.61 10.86
N TRP A 42 -5.62 2.48 9.66
CA TRP A 42 -4.96 2.85 8.40
C TRP A 42 -5.83 3.74 7.53
N PRO A 43 -5.99 5.03 7.90
CA PRO A 43 -6.82 5.96 7.14
C PRO A 43 -6.27 6.14 5.72
N GLY A 44 -7.13 5.93 4.72
CA GLY A 44 -6.78 6.08 3.31
C GLY A 44 -6.27 4.82 2.62
N TRP A 45 -6.23 3.68 3.32
CA TRP A 45 -5.84 2.39 2.75
C TRP A 45 -6.99 1.38 2.81
N VAL A 46 -7.07 0.53 1.79
CA VAL A 46 -8.09 -0.51 1.65
C VAL A 46 -7.42 -1.82 1.26
N LEU A 47 -7.70 -2.90 1.99
CA LEU A 47 -7.18 -4.21 1.64
C LEU A 47 -8.01 -4.79 0.50
N CYS A 48 -7.37 -5.03 -0.63
CA CYS A 48 -8.02 -5.55 -1.83
C CYS A 48 -7.50 -6.94 -2.19
N GLU A 49 -8.27 -7.65 -3.01
CA GLU A 49 -7.88 -8.89 -3.67
C GLU A 49 -8.08 -8.76 -5.19
N SER A 50 -7.06 -9.10 -5.97
CA SER A 50 -7.14 -9.16 -7.43
C SER A 50 -7.93 -10.38 -7.91
N GLN A 51 -8.31 -10.40 -9.19
CA GLN A 51 -8.92 -11.59 -9.80
C GLN A 51 -8.02 -12.84 -9.75
N SER A 52 -6.69 -12.64 -9.66
CA SER A 52 -5.71 -13.72 -9.49
C SER A 52 -5.52 -14.16 -8.02
N GLY A 53 -6.33 -13.64 -7.10
CA GLY A 53 -6.30 -13.98 -5.68
C GLY A 53 -5.15 -13.35 -4.89
N LYS A 54 -4.44 -12.38 -5.46
CA LYS A 54 -3.35 -11.66 -4.77
C LYS A 54 -3.93 -10.57 -3.92
N ARG A 55 -3.40 -10.41 -2.71
CA ARG A 55 -3.86 -9.43 -1.73
C ARG A 55 -2.81 -8.37 -1.47
N GLY A 56 -3.28 -7.19 -1.12
CA GLY A 56 -2.41 -6.09 -0.76
C GLY A 56 -3.19 -4.85 -0.39
N TRP A 57 -2.56 -3.99 0.39
CA TRP A 57 -3.10 -2.68 0.75
C TRP A 57 -3.00 -1.75 -0.46
N VAL A 58 -4.11 -1.09 -0.77
CA VAL A 58 -4.21 -0.18 -1.90
C VAL A 58 -4.62 1.21 -1.40
N PRO A 59 -4.00 2.29 -1.88
CA PRO A 59 -4.43 3.64 -1.55
C PRO A 59 -5.86 3.83 -2.05
N GLU A 60 -6.75 4.30 -1.19
CA GLU A 60 -8.16 4.47 -1.52
C GLU A 60 -8.35 5.41 -2.72
N LYS A 61 -7.49 6.43 -2.84
CA LYS A 61 -7.50 7.38 -3.97
C LYS A 61 -7.19 6.73 -5.32
N SER A 62 -6.51 5.58 -5.32
CA SER A 62 -6.11 4.83 -6.51
C SER A 62 -7.20 3.90 -7.02
N ILE A 63 -8.36 3.82 -6.35
CA ILE A 63 -9.49 2.95 -6.72
C ILE A 63 -10.82 3.70 -6.71
N LYS A 64 -11.80 3.21 -7.45
CA LYS A 64 -13.21 3.61 -7.35
C LYS A 64 -13.97 2.47 -6.69
N ILE A 65 -14.43 2.67 -5.46
CA ILE A 65 -15.20 1.67 -4.72
C ILE A 65 -16.66 1.67 -5.20
N ASP A 66 -17.22 0.48 -5.37
CA ASP A 66 -18.64 0.22 -5.63
C ASP A 66 -19.09 -1.02 -4.83
N GLY A 67 -19.78 -0.79 -3.71
CA GLY A 67 -20.16 -1.84 -2.78
C GLY A 67 -18.97 -2.62 -2.21
N GLU A 68 -18.92 -3.92 -2.48
CA GLU A 68 -17.84 -4.84 -2.06
C GLU A 68 -16.74 -4.99 -3.12
N THR A 69 -16.82 -4.22 -4.20
CA THR A 69 -15.87 -4.25 -5.31
C THR A 69 -15.22 -2.89 -5.50
N ALA A 70 -14.15 -2.85 -6.27
CA ALA A 70 -13.55 -1.62 -6.72
C ALA A 70 -12.92 -1.76 -8.11
N VAL A 71 -12.74 -0.63 -8.78
CA VAL A 71 -12.01 -0.54 -10.06
C VAL A 71 -10.76 0.31 -9.87
N ALA A 72 -9.61 -0.21 -10.28
CA ALA A 72 -8.34 0.52 -10.29
C ALA A 72 -8.42 1.76 -11.18
N ARG A 73 -8.00 2.91 -10.66
CA ARG A 73 -7.92 4.18 -11.42
C ARG A 73 -6.56 4.38 -12.07
N GLN A 74 -5.54 3.72 -11.55
CA GLN A 74 -4.15 3.85 -12.00
C GLN A 74 -3.41 2.54 -11.79
N ASN A 75 -2.22 2.45 -12.39
CA ASN A 75 -1.31 1.34 -12.13
C ASN A 75 -0.75 1.47 -10.71
N TYR A 76 -0.64 0.35 -10.01
CA TYR A 76 -0.13 0.29 -8.64
C TYR A 76 0.36 -1.12 -8.30
N VAL A 77 1.40 -1.23 -7.49
CA VAL A 77 1.85 -2.50 -6.92
C VAL A 77 1.90 -2.34 -5.41
N ALA A 78 1.16 -3.18 -4.68
CA ALA A 78 1.15 -3.22 -3.21
C ALA A 78 2.42 -3.89 -2.67
N ARG A 79 3.59 -3.48 -3.18
CA ARG A 79 4.87 -4.10 -2.83
C ARG A 79 5.38 -3.51 -1.53
N GLU A 80 5.60 -4.39 -0.56
CA GLU A 80 6.32 -4.10 0.66
C GLU A 80 7.81 -4.37 0.46
N VAL A 81 8.65 -3.62 1.17
CA VAL A 81 10.11 -3.74 1.11
C VAL A 81 10.58 -4.39 2.40
N THR A 82 11.40 -5.44 2.29
CA THR A 82 12.13 -5.97 3.45
C THR A 82 13.14 -4.94 3.92
N VAL A 83 13.14 -4.63 5.21
CA VAL A 83 14.14 -3.76 5.84
C VAL A 83 14.65 -4.37 7.13
N MET A 84 15.91 -4.10 7.46
CA MET A 84 16.53 -4.58 8.69
C MET A 84 16.65 -3.47 9.74
N GLU A 85 16.51 -3.82 11.02
CA GLU A 85 16.83 -2.89 12.10
C GLU A 85 18.26 -2.36 11.97
N GLY A 86 18.42 -1.04 12.09
CA GLY A 86 19.70 -0.34 11.91
C GLY A 86 19.98 0.12 10.48
N GLU A 87 19.18 -0.28 9.48
CA GLU A 87 19.33 0.16 8.10
C GLU A 87 18.95 1.64 7.93
N ILE A 88 19.67 2.35 7.06
CA ILE A 88 19.28 3.69 6.62
C ILE A 88 18.65 3.60 5.24
N VAL A 89 17.38 4.01 5.14
CA VAL A 89 16.62 4.01 3.89
C VAL A 89 16.34 5.44 3.43
N ARG A 90 16.19 5.62 2.12
CA ARG A 90 15.73 6.88 1.52
C ARG A 90 14.23 6.76 1.23
N ILE A 91 13.45 7.69 1.76
CA ILE A 91 12.01 7.74 1.50
C ILE A 91 11.78 8.34 0.12
N GLU A 92 11.27 7.55 -0.82
CA GLU A 92 11.00 8.02 -2.18
C GLU A 92 9.64 8.71 -2.31
N SER A 93 8.65 8.27 -1.53
CA SER A 93 7.29 8.81 -1.56
C SER A 93 6.57 8.53 -0.26
N VAL A 94 5.55 9.34 0.03
CA VAL A 94 4.63 9.10 1.15
C VAL A 94 3.21 9.06 0.62
N GLU A 95 2.46 8.02 0.99
CA GLU A 95 1.07 7.84 0.62
C GLU A 95 0.21 7.62 1.86
N SER A 96 -0.74 8.51 2.10
CA SER A 96 -1.67 8.41 3.24
C SER A 96 -0.98 8.09 4.58
N GLY A 97 0.20 8.68 4.81
CA GLY A 97 0.98 8.49 6.04
C GLY A 97 1.99 7.34 6.03
N TRP A 98 2.09 6.58 4.94
CA TRP A 98 3.04 5.47 4.77
C TRP A 98 4.16 5.83 3.79
N ALA A 99 5.39 5.44 4.12
CA ALA A 99 6.62 5.67 3.36
C ALA A 99 7.25 4.35 2.92
#